data_AF-A0A8H2PH67-F1
#
_entry.id   AF-A0A8H2PH67-F1
#
_cell.length_a   1.000
_cell.length_b   1.000
_cell.length_c   1.000
_cell.angle_alpha   90.00
_cell.angle_beta   90.00
_cell.angle_gamma   90.00
#
_symmetry.space_group_name_H-M   'P 1'
#
loop_
_entity.id
_entity.type
_entity.pdbx_description
1 polymer ?
#
loop_
_entity_poly.entity_id
_entity_poly.type
_entity_poly.pdbx_seq_one_letter_code
_entity_poly.pdbx_strand_id
1 'polypeptide(L)'
;MITLDISVKGAAARAYACDGKAVETWLSGPADAGVVNLTSKDKTSHLEGRHDGKSVAGTLTIGEKSWPFTAFAVQPPAGLYVSQNNGVRNSWIVGADKAVTGVQRSADGATSPAPTLTSDAKRVEGDSDGI
;
A
#
# COMPACT_ATOMS: atom_id res chain seq x y z
N MET A 1 10.44 -10.73 2.60
CA MET A 1 10.64 -9.27 2.70
C MET A 1 9.28 -8.62 2.51
N ILE A 2 8.99 -7.53 3.21
CA ILE A 2 7.79 -6.73 2.98
C ILE A 2 8.19 -5.54 2.10
N THR A 3 7.43 -5.31 1.03
CA THR A 3 7.45 -4.10 0.22
C THR A 3 6.29 -3.22 0.67
N LEU A 4 6.54 -1.92 0.79
CA LEU A 4 5.59 -0.92 1.26
C LEU A 4 5.66 0.30 0.34
N ASP A 5 4.51 0.84 -0.03
CA ASP A 5 4.39 2.15 -0.67
C ASP A 5 3.22 2.92 -0.03
N ILE A 6 3.36 4.24 0.05
CA ILE A 6 2.45 5.16 0.73
C ILE A 6 2.08 6.26 -0.26
N SER A 7 0.79 6.36 -0.55
CA SER A 7 0.19 7.40 -1.37
C SER A 7 -0.48 8.43 -0.46
N VAL A 8 -0.05 9.69 -0.55
CA VAL A 8 -0.58 10.80 0.26
C VAL A 8 -1.26 11.80 -0.67
N LYS A 9 -2.48 12.23 -0.33
CA LYS A 9 -3.20 13.28 -1.07
C LYS A 9 -4.04 14.12 -0.12
N GLY A 10 -3.77 15.42 -0.09
CA GLY A 10 -4.37 16.32 0.89
C GLY A 10 -4.04 15.89 2.31
N ALA A 11 -5.07 15.72 3.15
CA ALA A 11 -4.94 15.27 4.53
C ALA A 11 -5.17 13.75 4.72
N ALA A 12 -5.19 12.98 3.62
CA ALA A 12 -5.47 11.55 3.64
C ALA A 12 -4.32 10.76 3.01
N ALA A 13 -4.13 9.53 3.49
CA ALA A 13 -3.18 8.60 2.91
C ALA A 13 -3.71 7.16 2.82
N ARG A 14 -3.16 6.45 1.83
CA ARG A 14 -3.31 5.02 1.60
C ARG A 14 -1.93 4.40 1.63
N ALA A 15 -1.81 3.22 2.23
CA ALA A 15 -0.61 2.42 2.14
C ALA A 15 -0.96 0.99 1.76
N TYR A 16 -0.07 0.37 1.00
CA TYR A 16 -0.13 -1.05 0.68
C TYR A 16 1.19 -1.70 1.07
N ALA A 17 1.09 -2.77 1.85
CA ALA A 17 2.21 -3.61 2.21
C ALA A 17 1.96 -5.05 1.73
N CYS A 18 2.97 -5.64 1.08
CA CYS A 18 2.90 -7.02 0.63
C CYS A 18 4.27 -7.71 0.59
N ASP A 19 4.27 -9.03 0.51
CA ASP A 19 5.48 -9.84 0.33
C ASP A 19 5.63 -10.39 -1.10
N GLY A 20 4.75 -9.97 -2.02
CA GLY A 20 4.67 -10.47 -3.39
C GLY A 20 4.20 -11.92 -3.51
N LYS A 21 3.66 -12.52 -2.43
CA LYS A 21 3.26 -13.93 -2.37
C LYS A 21 1.87 -14.12 -1.81
N ALA A 22 1.63 -13.68 -0.58
CA ALA A 22 0.38 -13.96 0.14
C ALA A 22 -0.04 -12.84 1.11
N VAL A 23 0.89 -12.03 1.61
CA VAL A 23 0.56 -10.90 2.50
C VAL A 23 -0.03 -9.78 1.66
N GLU A 24 -1.29 -9.43 1.93
CA GLU A 24 -1.97 -8.28 1.33
C GLU A 24 -2.59 -7.41 2.43
N THR A 25 -1.89 -6.34 2.81
CA THR A 25 -2.34 -5.41 3.84
C THR A 25 -2.52 -4.01 3.26
N TRP A 26 -3.77 -3.57 3.22
CA TRP A 26 -4.14 -2.20 2.89
C TRP A 26 -4.40 -1.42 4.17
N LEU A 27 -3.86 -0.21 4.25
CA LEU A 27 -4.06 0.71 5.38
C LEU A 27 -4.53 2.07 4.86
N SER A 28 -5.28 2.76 5.71
CA SER A 28 -5.75 4.12 5.41
C SER A 28 -5.94 4.93 6.66
N GLY A 29 -5.87 6.25 6.51
CA GLY A 29 -6.05 7.17 7.61
C GLY A 29 -5.54 8.56 7.28
N PRO A 30 -5.46 9.43 8.30
CA PRO A 30 -4.98 10.79 8.14
C PRO A 30 -3.48 10.88 7.79
N ALA A 31 -3.16 11.91 7.04
CA ALA A 31 -1.81 12.42 6.80
C ALA A 31 -1.82 13.94 7.02
N ASP A 32 -1.73 14.36 8.29
CA ASP A 32 -1.81 15.75 8.71
C ASP A 32 -0.67 16.12 9.65
N ALA A 33 -0.36 17.42 9.76
CA ALA A 33 0.69 17.94 10.64
C ALA A 33 2.07 17.23 10.51
N GLY A 34 2.37 16.68 9.33
CA GLY A 34 3.61 15.93 9.05
C GLY A 34 3.63 14.51 9.64
N VAL A 35 2.50 14.00 10.12
CA VAL A 35 2.32 12.65 10.64
C VAL A 35 1.41 11.86 9.70
N VAL A 36 1.71 10.58 9.52
CA VAL A 36 0.92 9.62 8.77
C VAL A 36 0.52 8.51 9.75
N ASN A 37 -0.77 8.35 10.02
CA ASN A 37 -1.29 7.31 10.92
C ASN A 37 -2.39 6.52 10.20
N LEU A 38 -2.08 5.29 9.83
CA LEU A 38 -2.94 4.46 8.98
C LEU A 38 -3.27 3.15 9.68
N THR A 39 -4.50 2.69 9.49
CA THR A 39 -4.98 1.44 10.08
C THR A 39 -5.64 0.59 9.00
N SER A 40 -5.50 -0.74 9.11
CA SER A 40 -6.23 -1.66 8.26
C SER A 40 -7.72 -1.67 8.61
N LYS A 41 -8.57 -2.05 7.65
CA LYS A 41 -10.04 -2.07 7.83
C LYS A 41 -10.48 -2.95 9.01
N ASP A 42 -9.81 -4.07 9.24
CA ASP A 42 -10.04 -5.01 10.34
C ASP A 42 -9.36 -4.60 11.65
N LYS A 43 -8.59 -3.50 11.65
CA LYS A 43 -7.87 -2.93 12.80
C LYS A 43 -6.77 -3.83 13.39
N THR A 44 -6.28 -4.79 12.62
CA THR A 44 -5.19 -5.70 13.07
C THR A 44 -3.81 -5.22 12.68
N SER A 45 -3.71 -4.24 11.77
CA SER A 45 -2.46 -3.68 11.26
C SER A 45 -2.50 -2.16 11.32
N HIS A 46 -1.37 -1.54 11.59
CA HIS A 46 -1.23 -0.09 11.66
C HIS A 46 0.13 0.35 11.14
N LEU A 47 0.21 1.60 10.70
CA LEU A 47 1.42 2.26 10.25
C LEU A 47 1.45 3.65 10.87
N GLU A 48 2.52 3.94 11.59
CA GLU A 48 2.79 5.26 12.14
C GLU A 48 4.09 5.78 11.53
N GLY A 49 4.04 6.95 10.90
CA GLY A 49 5.18 7.56 10.24
C GLY A 49 5.18 9.07 10.38
N ARG A 50 6.36 9.65 10.18
CA ARG A 50 6.56 11.09 10.16
C ARG A 50 7.25 11.51 8.86
N HIS A 51 6.71 12.55 8.25
CA HIS A 51 7.31 13.19 7.09
C HIS A 51 8.46 14.10 7.56
N ASP A 52 9.65 13.89 6.98
CA ASP A 52 10.87 14.64 7.30
C ASP A 52 11.22 15.72 6.25
N GLY A 53 10.34 15.93 5.27
CA GLY A 53 10.54 16.85 4.16
C GLY A 53 11.03 16.18 2.87
N LYS A 54 11.48 14.92 2.93
CA LYS A 54 11.95 14.15 1.76
C LYS A 54 11.39 12.73 1.71
N SER A 55 11.05 12.19 2.86
CA SER A 55 10.58 10.83 3.05
C SER A 55 9.57 10.76 4.18
N VAL A 56 8.86 9.64 4.26
CA VAL A 56 8.12 9.24 5.45
C VAL A 56 8.90 8.11 6.10
N ALA A 57 9.29 8.27 7.36
CA ALA A 57 9.96 7.24 8.14
C ALA A 57 9.11 6.86 9.36
N GLY A 58 9.13 5.59 9.75
CA GLY A 58 8.30 5.11 10.84
C GLY A 58 8.28 3.60 11.00
N THR A 59 7.20 3.09 11.55
CA THR A 59 6.99 1.67 11.82
C THR A 59 5.70 1.18 11.16
N LEU A 60 5.81 0.05 10.46
CA LEU A 60 4.67 -0.72 9.98
C LEU A 60 4.49 -1.94 10.87
N THR A 61 3.28 -2.16 11.35
CA THR A 61 2.90 -3.34 12.14
C THR A 61 1.81 -4.12 11.39
N ILE A 62 2.05 -5.42 11.18
CA ILE A 62 1.07 -6.35 10.59
C ILE A 62 0.90 -7.52 11.55
N GLY A 63 -0.26 -7.60 12.20
CA GLY A 63 -0.47 -8.55 13.30
C GLY A 63 0.54 -8.32 14.42
N GLU A 64 1.33 -9.34 14.74
CA GLU A 64 2.33 -9.30 15.83
C GLU A 64 3.72 -8.86 15.37
N LYS A 65 3.92 -8.64 14.06
CA LYS A 65 5.24 -8.31 13.49
C LYS A 65 5.32 -6.83 13.15
N SER A 66 6.49 -6.25 13.41
CA SER A 66 6.78 -4.83 13.15
C SER A 66 8.06 -4.67 12.34
N TRP A 67 8.09 -3.69 11.44
CA TRP A 67 9.25 -3.34 10.64
C TRP A 67 9.44 -1.82 10.61
N PRO A 68 10.66 -1.31 10.86
CA PRO A 68 10.97 0.07 10.54
C PRO A 68 10.96 0.25 9.01
N PHE A 69 10.55 1.42 8.55
CA PHE A 69 10.57 1.76 7.13
C PHE A 69 11.04 3.19 6.89
N THR A 70 11.49 3.44 5.66
CA THR A 70 11.70 4.77 5.09
C THR A 70 11.19 4.74 3.65
N ALA A 71 10.17 5.53 3.36
CA ALA A 71 9.53 5.63 2.06
C ALA A 71 9.86 6.99 1.45
N PHE A 72 10.66 7.00 0.37
CA PHE A 72 11.02 8.21 -0.36
C PHE A 72 9.91 8.61 -1.32
N ALA A 73 9.76 9.92 -1.57
CA ALA A 73 8.85 10.41 -2.59
C ALA A 73 9.28 9.91 -3.98
N VAL A 74 8.32 9.40 -4.75
CA VAL A 74 8.51 8.90 -6.12
C VAL A 74 7.59 9.62 -7.09
N GLN A 75 7.94 9.59 -8.37
CA GLN A 75 7.11 10.14 -9.45
C GLN A 75 6.44 9.02 -10.25
N PRO A 76 5.26 9.26 -10.85
CA PRO A 76 4.65 8.32 -11.78
C PRO A 76 5.65 7.87 -12.87
N PRO A 77 5.64 6.58 -13.27
CA PRO A 77 4.61 5.57 -12.98
C PRO A 77 4.79 4.83 -11.65
N ALA A 78 5.73 5.22 -10.78
CA ALA A 78 5.85 4.57 -9.48
C ALA A 78 4.65 4.90 -8.55
N GLY A 79 4.30 3.94 -7.71
CA GLY A 79 3.23 4.04 -6.71
C GLY A 79 2.32 2.82 -6.67
N LEU A 80 1.14 3.05 -6.08
CA LEU A 80 0.11 2.03 -5.82
C LEU A 80 -0.86 1.87 -6.98
N TYR A 81 -1.18 0.63 -7.30
CA TYR A 81 -2.17 0.28 -8.32
C TYR A 81 -3.09 -0.83 -7.86
N VAL A 82 -4.35 -0.78 -8.29
CA VAL A 82 -5.35 -1.80 -7.99
C VAL A 82 -6.22 -2.09 -9.20
N SER A 83 -6.60 -3.35 -9.41
CA SER A 83 -7.75 -3.71 -10.25
C SER A 83 -8.69 -4.60 -9.46
N GLN A 84 -10.00 -4.47 -9.71
CA GLN A 84 -11.03 -5.25 -9.04
C GLN A 84 -12.08 -5.66 -10.05
N ASN A 85 -12.23 -6.97 -10.27
CA ASN A 85 -13.21 -7.54 -11.19
C ASN A 85 -13.78 -8.83 -10.58
N ASN A 86 -15.11 -8.97 -10.56
CA ASN A 86 -15.81 -10.18 -10.10
C ASN A 86 -15.35 -10.69 -8.72
N GLY A 87 -15.11 -9.78 -7.78
CA GLY A 87 -14.64 -10.11 -6.43
C GLY A 87 -13.15 -10.47 -6.31
N VAL A 88 -12.41 -10.51 -7.43
CA VAL A 88 -10.96 -10.65 -7.44
C VAL A 88 -10.32 -9.27 -7.39
N ARG A 89 -9.40 -9.05 -6.45
CA ARG A 89 -8.59 -7.83 -6.36
C ARG A 89 -7.14 -8.15 -6.65
N ASN A 90 -6.55 -7.41 -7.57
CA ASN A 90 -5.12 -7.40 -7.80
C ASN A 90 -4.54 -6.08 -7.27
N SER A 91 -3.47 -6.18 -6.50
CA SER A 91 -2.83 -5.04 -5.84
C SER A 91 -1.36 -5.04 -6.20
N TRP A 92 -0.83 -3.89 -6.61
CA TRP A 92 0.57 -3.75 -7.02
C TRP A 92 1.23 -2.52 -6.42
N ILE A 93 2.53 -2.66 -6.17
CA ILE A 93 3.49 -1.59 -5.93
C ILE A 93 4.42 -1.56 -7.14
N VAL A 94 4.46 -0.41 -7.82
CA VAL A 94 5.44 -0.13 -8.88
C VAL A 94 6.54 0.73 -8.26
N GLY A 95 7.76 0.19 -8.20
CA GLY A 95 8.94 0.89 -7.69
C GLY A 95 9.47 1.95 -8.66
N ALA A 96 10.31 2.86 -8.16
CA ALA A 96 10.98 3.88 -8.98
C ALA A 96 11.92 3.27 -10.05
N ASP A 97 12.44 2.07 -9.78
CA ASP A 97 13.22 1.23 -10.71
C ASP A 97 12.35 0.45 -11.70
N LYS A 98 11.02 0.64 -11.66
CA LYS A 98 10.00 -0.07 -12.44
C LYS A 98 9.81 -1.54 -12.05
N ALA A 99 10.41 -1.99 -10.95
CA ALA A 99 10.07 -3.30 -10.40
C ALA A 99 8.61 -3.31 -9.94
N VAL A 100 7.92 -4.42 -10.18
CA VAL A 100 6.51 -4.58 -9.79
C VAL A 100 6.38 -5.74 -8.83
N THR A 101 5.82 -5.47 -7.66
CA THR A 101 5.50 -6.49 -6.64
C THR A 101 4.03 -6.37 -6.28
N GLY A 102 3.34 -7.50 -6.08
CA GLY A 102 1.92 -7.45 -5.78
C GLY A 102 1.34 -8.78 -5.34
N VAL A 103 0.13 -8.72 -4.81
CA VAL A 103 -0.67 -9.88 -4.40
C VAL A 103 -2.07 -9.76 -4.99
N GLN A 104 -2.56 -10.86 -5.54
CA GLN A 104 -3.97 -11.06 -5.88
C GLN A 104 -4.69 -11.65 -4.67
N ARG A 105 -5.88 -11.14 -4.37
CA ARG A 105 -6.86 -11.76 -3.50
C ARG A 105 -8.08 -12.19 -4.32
N SER A 106 -8.37 -13.48 -4.29
CA SER A 106 -9.52 -14.09 -4.94
C SER A 106 -10.82 -13.79 -4.18
N ALA A 107 -11.96 -14.04 -4.83
CA ALA A 107 -13.28 -13.78 -4.24
C ALA A 107 -13.58 -14.60 -2.97
N ASP A 108 -12.92 -15.75 -2.80
CA ASP A 108 -12.96 -16.58 -1.60
C ASP A 108 -12.00 -16.10 -0.49
N GLY A 109 -11.24 -15.03 -0.74
CA GLY A 109 -10.27 -14.45 0.18
C GLY A 109 -8.85 -15.05 0.08
N ALA A 110 -8.64 -16.11 -0.71
CA ALA A 110 -7.33 -16.71 -0.90
C ALA A 110 -6.36 -15.72 -1.57
N THR A 111 -5.09 -15.75 -1.19
CA THR A 111 -4.06 -14.86 -1.73
C THR A 111 -3.00 -15.61 -2.54
N SER A 112 -2.47 -14.95 -3.56
CA SER A 112 -1.41 -15.47 -4.44
C SER A 112 -0.61 -14.31 -5.04
N PRO A 113 0.57 -14.54 -5.65
CA PRO A 113 1.27 -13.48 -6.37
C PRO A 113 0.35 -12.80 -7.39
N ALA A 114 0.38 -11.47 -7.46
CA ALA A 114 -0.41 -10.77 -8.47
C ALA A 114 0.07 -11.14 -9.88
N PRO A 115 -0.82 -11.16 -10.89
CA PRO A 115 -0.40 -11.27 -12.28
C PRO A 115 0.43 -10.06 -12.69
N THR A 116 1.00 -10.10 -13.89
CA THR A 116 1.65 -8.92 -14.48
C THR A 116 0.70 -7.72 -14.46
N LEU A 117 1.23 -6.53 -14.15
CA LEU A 117 0.45 -5.30 -14.12
C LEU A 117 -0.33 -5.13 -15.43
N THR A 118 -1.64 -4.97 -15.32
CA THR A 118 -2.57 -4.95 -16.44
C THR A 118 -3.06 -3.54 -16.77
N SER A 119 -3.58 -3.33 -17.98
CA SER A 119 -4.04 -2.00 -18.44
C SER A 119 -5.30 -1.49 -17.75
N ASP A 120 -6.08 -2.37 -17.10
CA ASP A 120 -7.25 -2.01 -16.29
C ASP A 120 -6.89 -1.59 -14.86
N ALA A 121 -5.61 -1.68 -14.48
CA ALA A 121 -5.14 -1.23 -13.18
C ALA A 121 -5.30 0.29 -13.03
N LYS A 122 -5.88 0.71 -11.91
CA LYS A 122 -6.08 2.11 -11.54
C LYS A 122 -5.07 2.51 -10.49
N ARG A 123 -4.46 3.68 -10.65
CA ARG A 123 -3.58 4.25 -9.63
C ARG A 123 -4.39 4.58 -8.37
N VAL A 124 -3.80 4.32 -7.21
CA VAL A 124 -4.40 4.61 -5.91
C VAL A 124 -3.79 5.90 -5.36
N GLU A 125 -4.65 6.88 -5.12
CA GLU A 125 -4.33 8.12 -4.44
C GLU A 125 -4.70 8.05 -2.95
N GLY A 126 -4.11 8.92 -2.13
CA GLY A 126 -4.36 8.93 -0.68
C GLY A 126 -5.83 9.09 -0.26
N ASP A 127 -6.67 9.68 -1.12
CA ASP A 127 -8.11 9.89 -0.90
C ASP A 127 -9.00 8.86 -1.62
N SER A 128 -8.43 7.80 -2.20
CA SER A 128 -9.21 6.79 -2.92
C SER A 128 -10.07 5.99 -1.94
N ASP A 129 -11.38 5.94 -2.13
CA ASP A 129 -12.31 5.14 -1.33
C ASP A 129 -12.53 3.73 -1.90
N GLY A 130 -13.00 2.80 -1.05
CA GLY A 130 -13.50 1.49 -1.50
C GLY A 130 -12.45 0.43 -1.87
N ILE A 131 -11.18 0.62 -1.49
CA ILE A 131 -10.13 -0.42 -1.57
C ILE A 131 -10.17 -1.34 -0.36
#